data_AF-A0A4V2JE15-F1
#
_entry.id   AF-A0A4V2JE15-F1
#
_cell.length_a   1.000
_cell.length_b   1.000
_cell.length_c   1.000
_cell.angle_alpha   90.00
_cell.angle_beta   90.00
_cell.angle_gamma   90.00
#
_symmetry.space_group_name_H-M   'P 1'
#
loop_
_entity.id
_entity.type
_entity.pdbx_description
1 polymer ?
#
loop_
_entity_poly.entity_id
_entity_poly.type
_entity_poly.pdbx_seq_one_letter_code
_entity_poly.pdbx_strand_id
1 'polypeptide(L)'
;MTQVDERGLARLKLLWPGHRAALHARWSLDPHFRELCEAYELAHGGLEHWVRQHPAPRERVEEYKELIDATEQDLIEIIDSSTKEIVPRLT
;
A
#
# COMPACT_ATOMS: atom_id res chain seq x y z
N MET A 1 6.28 10.99 -11.11
CA MET A 1 5.99 10.81 -9.68
C MET A 1 4.74 11.60 -9.40
N THR A 2 3.68 10.94 -8.98
CA THR A 2 2.39 11.59 -8.72
C THR A 2 2.34 11.95 -7.24
N GLN A 3 1.65 13.04 -6.89
CA GLN A 3 1.47 13.38 -5.47
C GLN A 3 0.66 12.30 -4.70
N VAL A 4 0.01 11.38 -5.43
CA VAL A 4 -0.84 10.33 -4.87
C VAL A 4 0.01 9.17 -4.34
N ASP A 5 1.05 8.75 -5.08
CA ASP A 5 1.98 7.71 -4.65
C ASP A 5 2.69 8.08 -3.31
N GLU A 6 3.08 9.35 -3.14
CA GLU A 6 3.72 9.86 -1.92
C GLU A 6 2.79 9.82 -0.71
N ARG A 7 1.51 10.12 -0.90
CA ARG A 7 0.49 10.05 0.16
C ARG A 7 0.21 8.62 0.57
N GLY A 8 0.13 7.71 -0.40
CA GLY A 8 0.02 6.27 -0.12
C GLY A 8 1.19 5.76 0.70
N LEU A 9 2.42 6.11 0.31
CA LEU A 9 3.62 5.79 1.09
C LEU A 9 3.55 6.35 2.51
N ALA A 10 3.10 7.59 2.68
CA ALA A 10 2.97 8.22 3.98
C ALA A 10 1.95 7.48 4.87
N ARG A 11 0.80 7.09 4.31
CA ARG A 11 -0.23 6.30 5.01
C ARG A 11 0.33 4.95 5.45
N LEU A 12 1.03 4.23 4.57
CA LEU A 12 1.67 2.96 4.88
C LEU A 12 2.75 3.09 5.96
N LYS A 13 3.55 4.17 5.94
CA LYS A 13 4.56 4.45 6.98
C LYS A 13 3.95 4.75 8.36
N LEU A 14 2.70 5.21 8.41
CA LEU A 14 1.96 5.37 9.65
C LEU A 14 1.39 4.04 10.13
N LEU A 15 0.86 3.22 9.21
CA LEU A 15 0.31 1.90 9.52
C LEU A 15 1.39 0.90 9.97
N TRP A 16 2.54 0.89 9.30
CA TRP A 16 3.65 -0.05 9.55
C TRP A 16 4.95 0.68 9.95
N PRO A 17 5.02 1.23 11.17
CA PRO A 17 6.17 2.03 11.61
C PRO A 17 7.48 1.23 11.60
N GLY A 18 7.43 -0.08 11.84
CA GLY A 18 8.60 -0.97 11.79
C GLY A 18 9.21 -1.15 10.40
N HIS A 19 8.43 -0.91 9.34
CA HIS A 19 8.84 -1.12 7.94
C HIS A 19 9.19 0.19 7.21
N ARG A 20 9.22 1.35 7.90
CA ARG A 20 9.43 2.67 7.26
C ARG A 20 10.63 2.75 6.33
N ALA A 21 11.76 2.15 6.73
CA ALA A 21 12.98 2.13 5.93
C ALA A 21 12.81 1.28 4.66
N ALA A 22 12.25 0.07 4.80
CA ALA A 22 11.97 -0.83 3.68
C ALA A 22 10.94 -0.23 2.70
N LEU A 23 9.86 0.34 3.22
CA LEU A 23 8.85 1.06 2.44
C LEU A 23 9.47 2.19 1.60
N HIS A 24 10.33 3.01 2.22
CA HIS A 24 10.98 4.11 1.52
C HIS A 24 11.99 3.62 0.47
N ALA A 25 12.78 2.61 0.79
CA ALA A 25 13.72 2.00 -0.13
C ALA A 25 13.00 1.42 -1.35
N ARG A 26 11.93 0.64 -1.14
CA ARG A 26 11.16 0.04 -2.23
C ARG A 26 10.48 1.06 -3.10
N TRP A 27 9.82 2.05 -2.50
CA TRP A 27 9.22 3.15 -3.25
C TRP A 27 10.23 3.92 -4.13
N SER A 28 11.50 4.01 -3.70
CA SER A 28 12.53 4.71 -4.47
C SER A 28 13.12 3.86 -5.61
N LEU A 29 13.10 2.54 -5.48
CA LEU A 29 13.77 1.60 -6.38
C LEU A 29 12.82 0.87 -7.34
N ASP A 30 11.56 0.72 -6.95
CA ASP A 30 10.60 -0.15 -7.62
C ASP A 30 9.40 0.66 -8.13
N PRO A 31 9.28 0.84 -9.46
CA PRO A 31 8.12 1.51 -10.06
C PRO A 31 6.79 0.83 -9.75
N HIS A 32 6.75 -0.50 -9.70
CA HIS A 32 5.53 -1.24 -9.40
C HIS A 32 5.09 -1.01 -7.94
N PHE A 33 6.06 -0.94 -7.02
CA PHE A 33 5.76 -0.58 -5.64
C PHE A 33 5.15 0.82 -5.50
N ARG A 34 5.54 1.78 -6.36
CA ARG A 34 4.91 3.10 -6.39
C ARG A 34 3.47 3.06 -6.90
N GLU A 35 3.19 2.23 -7.90
CA GLU A 35 1.82 2.00 -8.40
C GLU A 35 0.93 1.43 -7.29
N LEU A 36 1.44 0.50 -6.49
CA LEU A 36 0.72 -0.05 -5.34
C LEU A 36 0.49 1.00 -4.25
N CYS A 37 1.44 1.90 -3.99
CA CYS A 37 1.23 3.03 -3.07
C CYS A 37 0.13 3.96 -3.58
N GLU A 38 0.11 4.28 -4.88
CA GLU A 38 -0.95 5.08 -5.50
C GLU A 38 -2.32 4.38 -5.39
N ALA A 39 -2.38 3.09 -5.73
CA ALA A 39 -3.60 2.28 -5.63
C ALA A 39 -4.15 2.26 -4.20
N TYR A 40 -3.26 2.11 -3.21
CA TYR A 40 -3.62 2.12 -1.79
C TYR A 40 -4.26 3.45 -1.36
N GLU A 41 -3.67 4.59 -1.76
CA GLU A 41 -4.25 5.91 -1.44
C GLU A 41 -5.59 6.13 -2.15
N LEU A 42 -5.72 5.73 -3.41
CA LEU A 42 -6.97 5.85 -4.16
C LEU A 42 -8.08 4.97 -3.57
N ALA A 43 -7.75 3.75 -3.14
CA ALA A 43 -8.70 2.86 -2.48
C ALA A 43 -9.20 3.47 -1.16
N HIS A 44 -8.30 4.00 -0.34
CA HIS A 44 -8.70 4.72 0.87
C HIS A 44 -9.55 5.97 0.58
N GLY A 45 -9.18 6.77 -0.43
CA GLY A 45 -9.98 7.93 -0.84
C GLY A 45 -11.39 7.54 -1.30
N GLY A 46 -11.53 6.44 -2.04
CA GLY A 46 -12.81 5.91 -2.46
C GLY A 46 -13.64 5.35 -1.30
N LEU A 47 -13.03 4.63 -0.37
CA LEU A 47 -13.69 4.17 0.85
C LEU A 47 -14.24 5.35 1.66
N GLU A 48 -13.41 6.37 1.89
CA GLU A 48 -13.80 7.58 2.60
C GLU A 48 -14.95 8.32 1.89
N HIS A 49 -14.95 8.33 0.55
CA HIS A 49 -16.05 8.89 -0.23
C HIS A 49 -17.36 8.13 0.03
N TRP A 50 -17.37 6.81 -0.07
CA TRP A 50 -18.59 6.00 0.08
C TRP A 50 -19.14 5.99 1.51
N VAL A 51 -18.26 5.98 2.52
CA VAL A 51 -18.65 6.02 3.93
C VAL A 51 -19.35 7.33 4.30
N ARG A 52 -19.04 8.44 3.60
CA ARG A 52 -19.69 9.75 3.80
C ARG A 52 -21.08 9.85 3.15
N GLN A 53 -21.46 8.91 2.29
CA GLN A 53 -22.79 8.89 1.68
C GLN A 53 -23.85 8.41 2.68
N HIS A 54 -25.09 8.90 2.55
CA HIS A 54 -26.19 8.53 3.43
C HIS A 54 -27.45 8.12 2.63
N PRO A 55 -27.86 6.83 2.68
CA PRO A 55 -27.16 5.72 3.33
C PRO A 55 -25.86 5.36 2.61
N ALA A 56 -24.85 4.91 3.36
CA ALA A 56 -23.60 4.43 2.78
C ALA A 56 -23.89 3.14 1.98
N PRO A 57 -23.50 3.07 0.69
CA PRO A 57 -23.75 1.89 -0.13
C PRO A 57 -22.87 0.73 0.34
N ARG A 58 -23.45 -0.21 1.08
CA ARG A 58 -22.74 -1.33 1.73
C ARG A 58 -21.84 -2.10 0.77
N GLU A 59 -22.31 -2.39 -0.45
CA GLU A 59 -21.55 -3.12 -1.47
C GLU A 59 -20.27 -2.38 -1.85
N ARG A 60 -20.35 -1.07 -2.10
CA ARG A 60 -19.17 -0.25 -2.44
C ARG A 60 -18.20 -0.12 -1.27
N VAL A 61 -18.73 0.03 -0.06
CA VAL A 61 -17.89 0.09 1.14
C VAL A 61 -17.11 -1.21 1.31
N GLU A 62 -17.73 -2.37 1.07
CA GLU A 62 -17.06 -3.65 1.20
C GLU A 62 -16.04 -3.90 0.08
N GLU A 63 -16.40 -3.61 -1.17
CA GLU A 63 -15.51 -3.68 -2.33
C GLU A 63 -14.20 -2.90 -2.09
N TYR A 64 -14.30 -1.67 -1.57
CA TYR A 64 -13.11 -0.86 -1.29
C TYR A 64 -12.27 -1.35 -0.11
N LYS A 65 -12.87 -2.02 0.87
CA LYS A 65 -12.09 -2.69 1.93
C LYS A 65 -11.33 -3.88 1.39
N GLU A 66 -11.98 -4.71 0.57
CA GLU A 66 -11.32 -5.85 -0.09
C GLU A 66 -10.15 -5.40 -0.97
N LEU A 67 -10.30 -4.28 -1.68
CA LEU A 67 -9.22 -3.67 -2.46
C LEU A 67 -8.06 -3.20 -1.57
N ILE A 68 -8.35 -2.59 -0.43
CA ILE A 68 -7.32 -2.16 0.54
C ILE A 68 -6.57 -3.39 1.06
N ASP A 69 -7.29 -4.41 1.54
CA ASP A 69 -6.71 -5.62 2.10
C ASP A 69 -5.83 -6.36 1.06
N ALA A 70 -6.30 -6.48 -0.18
CA ALA A 70 -5.52 -7.08 -1.27
C ALA A 70 -4.25 -6.27 -1.58
N THR A 71 -4.35 -4.95 -1.63
CA THR A 71 -3.19 -4.08 -1.88
C THR A 71 -2.17 -4.16 -0.74
N GLU A 72 -2.62 -4.26 0.51
CA GLU A 72 -1.74 -4.44 1.66
C GLU A 72 -0.98 -5.77 1.58
N GLN A 73 -1.65 -6.85 1.17
CA GLN A 73 -1.02 -8.15 0.99
C GLN A 73 0.09 -8.10 -0.07
N ASP A 74 -0.18 -7.50 -1.24
CA ASP A 74 0.82 -7.35 -2.31
C ASP A 74 2.04 -6.53 -1.85
N LEU A 75 1.81 -5.44 -1.10
CA LEU A 75 2.86 -4.60 -0.54
C LEU A 75 3.73 -5.36 0.47
N ILE A 76 3.11 -6.15 1.36
CA ILE A 76 3.82 -6.97 2.34
C ILE A 76 4.68 -8.02 1.63
N GLU A 77 4.15 -8.68 0.60
CA GLU A 77 4.89 -9.69 -0.15
C GLU A 77 6.17 -9.12 -0.79
N ILE A 78 6.12 -7.89 -1.31
CA ILE A 78 7.29 -7.21 -1.86
C ILE A 78 8.30 -6.87 -0.76
N ILE A 79 7.83 -6.35 0.38
CA ILE A 79 8.69 -6.00 1.52
C ILE A 79 9.38 -7.26 2.08
N ASP A 80 8.66 -8.37 2.21
CA ASP A 80 9.19 -9.63 2.77
C ASP A 80 10.11 -10.35 1.80
N SER A 81 9.80 -10.35 0.50
CA SER A 81 10.64 -10.95 -0.55
C SER A 81 12.03 -10.30 -0.60
N SER A 82 12.10 -9.01 -0.29
CA SER A 82 13.34 -8.23 -0.17
C SER A 82 14.30 -8.73 0.90
N THR A 83 13.74 -9.22 2.01
CA THR A 83 14.52 -9.63 3.18
C THR A 83 15.25 -10.94 2.90
N LYS A 84 14.80 -11.72 1.91
CA LYS A 84 15.39 -13.00 1.52
C LYS A 84 16.55 -12.87 0.52
N GLU A 85 16.64 -11.79 -0.25
CA GLU A 85 17.72 -11.60 -1.24
C GLU A 85 19.04 -11.08 -0.67
N ILE A 86 19.08 -10.67 0.61
CA ILE A 86 20.28 -10.11 1.26
C ILE A 86 21.15 -11.21 1.92
N VAL A 87 20.72 -12.48 1.96
CA VAL A 87 21.59 -13.56 2.44
C VAL A 87 22.54 -13.97 1.31
N PRO A 88 23.85 -13.67 1.37
CA PRO A 88 24.76 -14.17 0.35
C PRO A 88 24.81 -15.69 0.50
N ARG A 89 24.56 -16.41 -0.60
CA ARG A 89 24.92 -17.82 -0.69
C ARG A 89 26.43 -17.92 -0.56
N LEU A 90 26.90 -18.13 0.67
CA LEU A 90 28.23 -18.66 0.94
C LEU A 90 28.16 -20.17 0.73
N THR A 91 28.48 -20.62 -0.48
CA THR A 91 29.10 -21.93 -0.79
C THR A 91 29.52 -21.94 -2.25
#